data_AF-A0A6P2S989-F1
#
_entry.id   AF-A0A6P2S989-F1
#
_cell.length_a   1.000
_cell.length_b   1.000
_cell.length_c   1.000
_cell.angle_alpha   90.00
_cell.angle_beta   90.00
_cell.angle_gamma   90.00
#
_symmetry.space_group_name_H-M   'P 1'
#
loop_
_entity.id
_entity.type
_entity.pdbx_description
1 polymer ?
#
loop_
_entity_poly.entity_id
_entity_poly.type
_entity_poly.pdbx_seq_one_letter_code
_entity_poly.pdbx_strand_id
1 'polypeptide(L)'
;MQFVDVCIEFPSGTTIIDRGSYDDQLGMVYVSSRVRACLAVTQDSESPPEITASWDGYEAKLIQSTGDSFAIVSIVPPASSPRSRLGARLVRASWSKDQRQQFGRFCHTLTVSSIVGVVGYVHAISEFSIWAAMNVAALVVIGVITYIVGMDSMNGE
;
A
#
# COMPACT_ATOMS: atom_id res chain seq x y z
N MET A 1 -9.95 -13.49 -18.21
CA MET A 1 -9.71 -12.04 -18.31
C MET A 1 -9.85 -11.40 -16.94
N GLN A 2 -8.76 -10.80 -16.44
CA GLN A 2 -8.68 -10.13 -15.14
C GLN A 2 -8.46 -8.62 -15.36
N PHE A 3 -9.06 -7.77 -14.53
CA PHE A 3 -8.78 -6.34 -14.60
C PHE A 3 -7.45 -6.03 -13.90
N VAL A 4 -6.64 -5.19 -14.53
CA VAL A 4 -5.31 -4.78 -14.03
C VAL A 4 -5.20 -3.26 -14.09
N ASP A 5 -4.51 -2.66 -13.13
CA ASP A 5 -4.23 -1.21 -13.17
C ASP A 5 -2.95 -1.00 -13.97
N VAL A 6 -3.02 -0.23 -15.05
CA VAL A 6 -1.92 0.05 -15.98
C VAL A 6 -1.40 1.46 -15.72
N CYS A 7 -0.09 1.60 -15.51
CA CYS A 7 0.61 2.87 -15.37
C CYS A 7 1.56 3.05 -16.56
N ILE A 8 1.50 4.22 -17.19
CA ILE A 8 2.39 4.62 -18.29
C ILE A 8 3.10 5.88 -17.84
N GLU A 9 4.41 5.80 -17.67
CA GLU A 9 5.28 6.90 -17.23
C GLU A 9 6.16 7.36 -18.39
N PHE A 10 5.97 8.62 -18.78
CA PHE A 10 6.77 9.25 -19.82
C PHE A 10 8.00 9.93 -19.21
N PRO A 11 9.14 9.95 -19.92
CA PRO A 11 10.34 10.65 -19.46
C PRO A 11 10.15 12.16 -19.25
N SER A 12 9.13 12.76 -19.86
CA SER A 12 8.73 14.15 -19.65
C SER A 12 8.13 14.41 -18.26
N GLY A 13 7.86 13.36 -17.48
CA GLY A 13 7.20 13.44 -16.18
C GLY A 13 5.67 13.31 -16.25
N THR A 14 5.13 13.06 -17.44
CA THR A 14 3.69 12.78 -17.60
C THR A 14 3.39 11.34 -17.21
N THR A 15 2.34 11.13 -16.41
CA THR A 15 1.89 9.79 -16.03
C THR A 15 0.44 9.60 -16.42
N ILE A 16 0.13 8.48 -17.07
CA ILE A 16 -1.23 8.06 -17.42
C ILE A 16 -1.55 6.78 -16.65
N ILE A 17 -2.64 6.81 -15.87
CA ILE A 17 -3.14 5.65 -15.12
C ILE A 17 -4.51 5.27 -15.68
N ASP A 18 -4.69 4.00 -16.04
CA ASP A 18 -5.95 3.46 -16.57
C ASP A 18 -6.17 2.01 -16.13
N ARG A 19 -7.37 1.49 -16.36
CA ARG A 19 -7.67 0.06 -16.17
C ARG A 19 -7.59 -0.70 -17.48
N GLY A 20 -6.80 -1.77 -17.47
CA GLY A 20 -6.67 -2.71 -18.56
C GLY A 20 -7.35 -4.06 -18.27
N SER A 21 -7.38 -4.90 -19.29
CA SER A 21 -7.78 -6.31 -19.19
C SER A 21 -6.58 -7.19 -19.51
N TYR A 22 -6.22 -8.07 -18.57
CA TYR A 22 -5.20 -9.08 -18.74
C TYR A 22 -5.81 -10.39 -19.26
N ASP A 23 -5.21 -10.91 -20.32
CA ASP A 23 -5.46 -12.23 -20.89
C ASP A 23 -4.32 -13.18 -20.50
N ASP A 24 -4.65 -14.17 -19.67
CA ASP A 24 -3.72 -15.15 -19.12
C ASP A 24 -3.27 -16.19 -20.16
N GLN A 25 -4.10 -16.47 -21.16
CA GLN A 25 -3.77 -17.42 -22.23
C GLN A 25 -2.77 -16.82 -23.20
N LEU A 26 -2.90 -15.52 -23.49
CA LEU A 26 -2.04 -14.80 -24.42
C LEU A 26 -0.86 -14.11 -23.74
N GLY A 27 -0.90 -13.92 -22.41
CA GLY A 27 0.12 -13.16 -21.69
C GLY A 27 0.11 -11.67 -22.04
N MET A 28 -1.06 -11.14 -22.42
CA MET A 28 -1.23 -9.80 -22.97
C MET A 28 -2.12 -8.92 -22.10
N VAL A 29 -1.77 -7.65 -22.02
CA VAL A 29 -2.59 -6.62 -21.38
C VAL A 29 -3.17 -5.70 -22.45
N TYR A 30 -4.49 -5.53 -22.40
CA TYR A 30 -5.26 -4.67 -23.30
C TYR A 30 -5.69 -3.40 -22.55
N VAL A 31 -5.39 -2.23 -23.14
CA VAL A 31 -5.77 -0.92 -22.59
C VAL A 31 -7.01 -0.35 -23.28
N SER A 32 -7.62 0.66 -22.67
CA SER A 32 -8.76 1.35 -23.27
C SER A 32 -8.38 2.03 -24.60
N SER A 33 -9.38 2.22 -25.46
CA SER A 33 -9.20 2.91 -26.75
C SER A 33 -8.73 4.36 -26.61
N ARG A 34 -9.02 5.00 -25.46
CA ARG A 34 -8.60 6.37 -25.16
C ARG A 34 -7.10 6.45 -24.89
N VAL A 35 -6.59 5.56 -24.04
CA VAL A 35 -5.15 5.46 -23.77
C VAL A 35 -4.38 5.14 -25.04
N ARG A 36 -4.92 4.26 -25.89
CA ARG A 36 -4.35 3.97 -27.21
C ARG A 36 -4.21 5.23 -28.07
N ALA A 37 -5.26 6.05 -28.14
CA ALA A 37 -5.23 7.29 -28.90
C ALA A 37 -4.18 8.26 -28.35
N CYS A 38 -4.05 8.37 -27.02
CA CYS A 38 -3.01 9.19 -26.40
C CYS A 38 -1.61 8.69 -26.73
N LEU A 39 -1.36 7.37 -26.60
CA LEU A 39 -0.07 6.76 -26.89
C LEU A 39 0.35 6.95 -28.36
N ALA A 40 -0.60 6.85 -29.29
CA ALA A 40 -0.33 7.05 -30.71
C ALA A 40 0.14 8.48 -31.00
N VAL A 41 -0.38 9.48 -30.28
CA VAL A 41 0.06 10.88 -30.44
C VAL A 41 1.44 11.10 -29.82
N THR A 42 1.72 10.49 -28.66
CA THR A 42 3.00 10.70 -27.96
C THR A 42 4.16 9.92 -28.57
N GLN A 43 3.89 8.82 -29.28
CA GLN A 43 4.91 8.00 -29.94
C GLN A 43 5.76 8.80 -30.96
N ASP A 44 5.18 9.82 -31.60
CA ASP A 44 5.89 10.64 -32.58
C ASP A 44 6.67 11.81 -31.95
N SER A 45 6.36 12.17 -30.69
CA SER A 45 6.88 13.38 -30.03
C SER A 45 7.83 13.10 -28.87
N GLU A 46 7.73 11.94 -28.23
CA GLU A 46 8.45 11.62 -27.00
C GLU A 46 9.26 10.33 -27.10
N SER A 47 10.22 10.18 -26.17
CA SER A 47 10.95 8.93 -25.99
C SER A 47 10.01 7.85 -25.43
N PRO A 48 10.30 6.55 -25.68
CA PRO A 48 9.42 5.45 -25.25
C PRO A 48 9.14 5.50 -23.74
N PRO A 49 7.85 5.39 -23.32
CA PRO A 49 7.48 5.39 -21.92
C PRO A 49 7.80 4.06 -21.24
N GLU A 50 7.91 4.10 -19.91
CA GLU A 50 7.88 2.89 -19.08
C GLU A 50 6.43 2.52 -18.80
N ILE A 51 6.09 1.24 -19.02
CA ILE A 51 4.71 0.75 -18.89
C ILE A 51 4.71 -0.39 -17.88
N THR A 52 3.87 -0.28 -16.86
CA THR A 52 3.67 -1.30 -15.85
C THR A 52 2.19 -1.65 -15.71
N ALA A 53 1.92 -2.89 -15.32
CA ALA A 53 0.59 -3.34 -14.93
C ALA A 53 0.65 -3.96 -13.54
N SER A 54 -0.34 -3.68 -12.72
CA SER A 54 -0.41 -4.20 -11.36
C SER A 54 -1.75 -4.87 -11.08
N TRP A 55 -1.70 -5.99 -10.35
CA TRP A 55 -2.89 -6.73 -9.90
C TRP A 55 -2.54 -7.55 -8.66
N ASP A 56 -3.41 -7.58 -7.66
CA ASP A 56 -3.25 -8.41 -6.45
C ASP A 56 -1.86 -8.32 -5.76
N GLY A 57 -1.19 -7.16 -5.92
CA GLY A 57 0.16 -6.90 -5.41
C GLY A 57 1.30 -7.39 -6.31
N TYR A 58 1.01 -8.06 -7.42
CA TYR A 58 1.95 -8.31 -8.49
C TYR A 58 2.14 -7.04 -9.31
N GLU A 59 3.37 -6.83 -9.77
CA GLU A 59 3.73 -5.76 -10.69
C GLU A 59 4.41 -6.37 -11.90
N ALA A 60 3.91 -6.11 -13.09
CA ALA A 60 4.47 -6.59 -14.34
C ALA A 60 4.99 -5.41 -15.15
N LYS A 61 6.21 -5.56 -15.68
CA LYS A 61 6.72 -4.66 -16.71
C LYS A 61 6.20 -5.09 -18.06
N LEU A 62 5.67 -4.12 -18.79
CA LEU A 62 5.04 -4.30 -20.09
C LEU A 62 5.93 -3.74 -21.20
N ILE A 63 5.88 -4.39 -22.38
CA ILE A 63 6.43 -3.84 -23.62
C ILE A 63 5.32 -3.78 -24.66
N GLN A 64 5.34 -2.72 -25.47
CA GLN A 64 4.41 -2.59 -26.57
C GLN A 64 4.70 -3.69 -27.61
N SER A 65 3.73 -4.59 -27.82
CA SER A 65 3.85 -5.69 -28.78
C SER A 65 3.21 -5.30 -30.11
N THR A 66 1.96 -4.85 -30.04
CA THR A 66 1.15 -4.42 -31.19
C THR A 66 0.32 -3.23 -30.73
N GLY A 67 -0.10 -2.34 -31.64
CA GLY A 67 -0.62 -1.00 -31.27
C GLY A 67 -1.74 -0.95 -30.23
N ASP A 68 -2.42 -2.06 -29.96
CA ASP A 68 -3.49 -2.22 -28.98
C ASP A 68 -3.17 -3.13 -27.76
N SER A 69 -1.98 -3.73 -27.73
CA SER A 69 -1.64 -4.82 -26.82
C SER A 69 -0.21 -4.75 -26.31
N PHE A 70 -0.08 -4.99 -25.01
CA PHE A 70 1.20 -5.00 -24.31
C PHE A 70 1.54 -6.42 -23.86
N ALA A 71 2.73 -6.87 -24.22
CA ALA A 71 3.25 -8.15 -23.75
C ALA A 71 3.90 -7.97 -22.38
N ILE A 72 3.70 -8.95 -21.50
CA ILE A 72 4.38 -9.01 -20.20
C ILE A 72 5.84 -9.44 -20.42
N VAL A 73 6.78 -8.60 -19.99
CA VAL A 73 8.23 -8.89 -20.06
C VAL A 73 8.71 -9.57 -18.78
N SER A 74 8.24 -9.10 -17.63
CA SER A 74 8.65 -9.64 -16.33
C SER A 74 7.58 -9.39 -15.30
N ILE A 75 7.34 -10.35 -14.42
CA ILE A 75 6.44 -10.23 -13.27
C ILE A 75 7.28 -10.21 -12.00
N VAL A 76 7.16 -9.13 -11.23
CA VAL A 76 7.66 -9.03 -9.87
C VAL A 76 6.54 -9.52 -8.96
N PRO A 77 6.73 -10.65 -8.25
CA PRO A 77 5.75 -11.09 -7.28
C PRO A 77 5.64 -10.05 -6.15
N PRO A 78 4.48 -9.94 -5.49
CA PRO A 78 4.34 -9.08 -4.33
C PRO A 78 5.47 -9.40 -3.37
N ALA A 79 6.32 -8.40 -3.10
CA ALA A 79 7.26 -8.50 -2.00
C ALA A 79 6.46 -8.99 -0.80
N SER A 80 6.88 -10.12 -0.21
CA SER A 80 6.19 -10.72 0.92
C SER A 80 6.25 -9.75 2.09
N SER A 81 5.36 -8.77 2.08
CA SER A 81 5.26 -7.78 3.12
C SER A 81 4.92 -8.56 4.39
N PRO A 82 5.65 -8.39 5.50
CA PRO A 82 5.22 -8.89 6.80
C PRO A 82 4.03 -8.03 7.25
N ARG A 83 2.90 -8.13 6.53
CA ARG A 83 1.67 -7.38 6.81
C ARG A 83 1.02 -8.04 8.02
N SER A 84 1.20 -7.40 9.17
CA SER A 84 0.44 -7.66 10.38
C SER A 84 -1.05 -7.79 10.03
N ARG A 85 -1.59 -9.00 10.21
CA ARG A 85 -2.91 -9.44 9.71
C ARG A 85 -4.11 -8.84 10.46
N LEU A 86 -3.89 -8.02 11.49
CA LEU A 86 -4.90 -7.79 12.51
C LEU A 86 -5.82 -6.57 12.32
N GLY A 87 -5.71 -5.81 11.22
CA GLY A 87 -6.70 -4.75 10.95
C GLY A 87 -6.41 -3.78 9.81
N ALA A 88 -5.23 -3.85 9.20
CA ALA A 88 -4.76 -2.83 8.26
C ALA A 88 -5.33 -2.93 6.83
N ARG A 89 -5.86 -4.09 6.40
CA ARG A 89 -6.10 -4.35 4.98
C ARG A 89 -7.33 -3.67 4.38
N LEU A 90 -8.40 -3.46 5.14
CA LEU A 90 -9.67 -2.97 4.58
C LEU A 90 -9.83 -1.45 4.62
N VAL A 91 -9.04 -0.75 5.43
CA VAL A 91 -9.17 0.71 5.61
C VAL A 91 -7.97 1.48 5.09
N ARG A 92 -6.75 0.91 5.10
CA ARG A 92 -5.53 1.65 4.69
C ARG A 92 -5.26 1.69 3.19
N ALA A 93 -5.87 0.79 2.40
CA ALA A 93 -5.60 0.72 0.96
C ALA A 93 -6.11 1.94 0.18
N SER A 94 -7.07 2.69 0.73
CA SER A 94 -7.65 3.90 0.12
C SER A 94 -7.20 5.21 0.76
N TRP A 95 -6.32 5.15 1.77
CA TRP A 95 -5.89 6.34 2.50
C TRP A 95 -4.73 7.05 1.80
N SER A 96 -4.82 8.38 1.73
CA SER A 96 -3.71 9.20 1.26
C SER A 96 -2.52 9.14 2.22
N LYS A 97 -1.32 9.51 1.73
CA LYS A 97 -0.10 9.61 2.53
C LYS A 97 -0.30 10.46 3.79
N ASP A 98 -1.01 11.58 3.68
CA ASP A 98 -1.27 12.46 4.82
C ASP A 98 -2.20 11.82 5.86
N GLN A 99 -3.27 11.14 5.43
CA GLN A 99 -4.17 10.42 6.33
C GLN A 99 -3.45 9.31 7.09
N ARG A 100 -2.58 8.57 6.40
CA ARG A 100 -1.71 7.55 7.00
C ARG A 100 -0.74 8.13 8.03
N GLN A 101 -0.15 9.30 7.75
CA GLN A 101 0.74 9.98 8.69
C GLN A 101 0.00 10.51 9.92
N GLN A 102 -1.19 11.10 9.73
CA GLN A 102 -2.03 11.57 10.84
C GLN A 102 -2.44 10.41 11.75
N PHE A 103 -2.87 9.29 11.16
CA PHE A 103 -3.18 8.08 11.91
C PHE A 103 -1.97 7.52 12.66
N GLY A 104 -0.79 7.52 12.02
CA GLY A 104 0.46 7.10 12.66
C GLY A 104 0.80 7.93 13.90
N ARG A 105 0.68 9.26 13.79
CA ARG A 105 0.86 10.18 14.92
C ARG A 105 -0.15 9.93 16.03
N PHE A 106 -1.42 9.71 15.69
CA PHE A 106 -2.45 9.36 16.65
C PHE A 106 -2.11 8.07 17.41
N CYS A 107 -1.67 7.02 16.70
CA CYS A 107 -1.21 5.78 17.33
C CYS A 107 -0.03 5.99 18.28
N HIS A 108 0.96 6.82 17.90
CA HIS A 108 2.08 7.16 18.78
C HIS A 108 1.62 7.92 20.03
N THR A 109 0.63 8.80 19.92
CA THR A 109 0.01 9.43 21.10
C THR A 109 -0.60 8.39 22.02
N LEU A 110 -1.33 7.41 21.50
CA LEU A 110 -1.88 6.31 22.30
C LEU A 110 -0.78 5.46 22.97
N THR A 111 0.35 5.23 22.29
CA THR A 111 1.51 4.56 22.88
C THR A 111 2.02 5.33 24.10
N VAL A 112 2.23 6.64 23.95
CA VAL A 112 2.68 7.51 25.06
C VAL A 112 1.64 7.52 26.19
N SER A 113 0.35 7.65 25.87
CA SER A 113 -0.72 7.57 26.85
C SER A 113 -0.73 6.24 27.61
N SER A 114 -0.43 5.13 26.93
CA SER A 114 -0.36 3.82 27.58
C SER A 114 0.82 3.72 28.55
N ILE A 115 1.99 4.27 28.19
CA ILE A 115 3.16 4.32 29.08
C ILE A 115 2.85 5.15 30.33
N VAL A 116 2.29 6.35 30.14
CA VAL A 116 1.85 7.21 31.26
C VAL A 116 0.80 6.49 32.10
N GLY A 117 -0.14 5.79 31.46
CA GLY A 117 -1.16 4.98 32.11
C GLY A 117 -0.58 3.87 32.99
N VAL A 118 0.45 3.15 32.53
CA VAL A 118 1.13 2.13 33.35
C VAL A 118 1.76 2.76 34.58
N VAL A 119 2.53 3.84 34.41
CA VAL A 119 3.20 4.53 35.54
C VAL A 119 2.18 5.04 36.54
N GLY A 120 1.13 5.71 36.07
CA GLY A 120 0.06 6.24 36.91
C GLY A 120 -0.72 5.14 37.63
N TYR A 121 -1.07 4.06 36.91
CA TYR A 121 -1.79 2.94 37.48
C TYR A 121 -0.96 2.26 38.57
N VAL A 122 0.30 1.90 38.29
CA VAL A 122 1.22 1.27 39.26
C VAL A 122 1.45 2.14 40.49
N HIS A 123 1.55 3.47 40.32
CA HIS A 123 1.71 4.38 41.45
C HIS A 123 0.45 4.48 42.33
N ALA A 124 -0.74 4.30 41.74
CA ALA A 124 -2.01 4.45 42.46
C ALA A 124 -2.46 3.19 43.22
N ILE A 125 -1.83 2.03 42.98
CA ILE A 125 -2.26 0.76 43.59
C ILE A 125 -1.71 0.65 45.01
N SER A 126 -2.59 0.45 45.99
CA SER A 126 -2.22 0.18 47.39
C SER A 126 -1.94 -1.29 47.68
N GLU A 127 -2.54 -2.20 46.89
CA GLU A 127 -2.39 -3.66 47.05
C GLU A 127 -2.22 -4.34 45.69
N PHE A 128 -1.24 -5.24 45.59
CA PHE A 128 -0.96 -5.96 44.36
C PHE A 128 -1.91 -7.17 44.20
N SER A 129 -2.77 -7.13 43.19
CA SER A 129 -3.71 -8.22 42.85
C SER A 129 -3.46 -8.74 41.43
N ILE A 130 -3.99 -9.95 41.14
CA ILE A 130 -3.93 -10.53 39.78
C ILE A 130 -4.63 -9.60 38.77
N TRP A 131 -5.72 -8.95 39.16
CA TRP A 131 -6.42 -7.97 38.32
C TRP A 131 -5.57 -6.74 38.01
N ALA A 132 -4.82 -6.25 39.00
CA ALA A 132 -3.86 -5.17 38.79
C ALA A 132 -2.77 -5.57 37.79
N ALA A 133 -2.23 -6.78 37.91
CA ALA A 133 -1.24 -7.31 36.96
C ALA A 133 -1.82 -7.41 35.54
N MET A 134 -3.07 -7.85 35.38
CA MET A 134 -3.74 -7.92 34.09
C MET A 134 -3.95 -6.54 33.45
N ASN A 135 -4.33 -5.52 34.24
CA ASN A 135 -4.49 -4.15 33.73
C ASN A 135 -3.17 -3.55 33.26
N VAL A 136 -2.08 -3.76 34.02
CA VAL A 136 -0.74 -3.34 33.60
C VAL A 136 -0.34 -4.05 32.31
N ALA A 137 -0.54 -5.37 32.23
CA ALA A 137 -0.25 -6.14 31.02
C ALA A 137 -1.05 -5.66 29.81
N ALA A 138 -2.34 -5.35 29.99
CA ALA A 138 -3.19 -4.82 28.93
C ALA A 138 -2.67 -3.47 28.39
N LEU A 139 -2.28 -2.55 29.28
CA LEU A 139 -1.69 -1.27 28.87
C LEU A 139 -0.36 -1.46 28.12
N VAL A 140 0.50 -2.38 28.58
CA VAL A 140 1.74 -2.71 27.86
C VAL A 140 1.43 -3.24 26.45
N VAL A 141 0.50 -4.19 26.34
CA VAL A 141 0.09 -4.77 25.05
C VAL A 141 -0.49 -3.70 24.12
N ILE A 142 -1.37 -2.83 24.61
CA ILE A 142 -1.93 -1.70 23.84
C ILE A 142 -0.80 -0.77 23.38
N GLY A 143 0.16 -0.46 24.25
CA GLY A 143 1.32 0.37 23.92
C GLY A 143 2.15 -0.22 22.77
N VAL A 144 2.49 -1.50 22.86
CA VAL A 144 3.26 -2.20 21.82
C VAL A 144 2.50 -2.28 20.49
N ILE A 145 1.22 -2.64 20.54
CA ILE A 145 0.39 -2.74 19.33
C ILE A 145 0.28 -1.37 18.65
N THR A 146 -0.08 -0.32 19.40
CA THR A 146 -0.21 1.03 18.84
C THR A 146 1.12 1.56 18.29
N TYR A 147 2.24 1.24 18.93
CA TYR A 147 3.56 1.62 18.43
C TYR A 147 3.86 0.98 17.07
N ILE A 148 3.71 -0.34 16.96
CA ILE A 148 3.96 -1.08 15.72
C ILE A 148 3.01 -0.62 14.61
N VAL A 149 1.72 -0.47 14.94
CA VAL A 149 0.68 -0.02 14.00
C VAL A 149 0.94 1.42 13.52
N GLY A 150 1.43 2.29 14.41
CA GLY A 150 1.79 3.67 14.08
C GLY A 150 2.98 3.75 13.14
N MET A 151 4.04 3.00 13.45
CA MET A 151 5.24 2.87 12.62
C MET A 151 4.91 2.32 11.22
N ASP A 152 4.12 1.25 11.15
CA ASP A 152 3.67 0.65 9.89
C ASP A 152 2.76 1.59 9.07
N SER A 153 1.98 2.45 9.74
CA SER A 153 1.16 3.45 9.05
C SER A 153 2.01 4.48 8.32
N MET A 154 3.11 4.91 8.95
CA MET A 154 3.97 5.99 8.45
C MET A 154 4.98 5.50 7.41
N ASN A 155 5.28 4.20 7.38
CA ASN A 155 6.19 3.60 6.41
C ASN A 155 5.44 3.20 5.11
N GLY A 156 6.00 3.54 3.95
CA GLY A 156 5.44 3.29 2.62
C GLY A 156 5.14 4.58 1.87
N GLU A 157 5.58 4.67 0.62
CA GLU A 157 5.13 5.72 -0.30
C GLU A 157 3.67 5.47 -0.70
#